data_AF-A0A4P6JND0-F1
#
_entry.id   AF-A0A4P6JND0-F1
#
_cell.length_a   1.000
_cell.length_b   1.000
_cell.length_c   1.000
_cell.angle_alpha   90.00
_cell.angle_beta   90.00
_cell.angle_gamma   90.00
#
_symmetry.space_group_name_H-M   'P 1'
#
loop_
_entity.id
_entity.type
_entity.pdbx_description
1 polymer ?
#
loop_
_entity_poly.entity_id
_entity_poly.type
_entity_poly.pdbx_seq_one_letter_code
_entity_poly.pdbx_strand_id
1 'polypeptide(L)'
;MVASSQFEPGASVRISGYGPFRGLRGIIRKVDHIPYQQYLDEPHKFYLIDLQGAYIKEPIWFEYDEVEPSASYEWEERIPAGQIA
;
A
#
# COMPACT_ATOMS: atom_id res chain seq x y z
N MET A 1 -8.33 7.33 15.72
CA MET A 1 -9.08 6.94 14.51
C MET A 1 -8.06 6.59 13.46
N VAL A 2 -7.79 5.31 13.25
CA VAL A 2 -6.93 4.89 12.14
C VAL A 2 -7.72 5.14 10.86
N ALA A 3 -7.24 6.04 10.00
CA ALA A 3 -7.88 6.27 8.72
C ALA A 3 -7.84 4.95 7.94
N SER A 4 -9.01 4.40 7.64
CA SER A 4 -9.17 3.26 6.71
C SER A 4 -8.59 3.71 5.37
N SER A 5 -7.31 3.42 5.13
CA SER A 5 -6.63 3.86 3.92
C SER A 5 -7.18 3.06 2.76
N GLN A 6 -8.10 3.68 2.04
CA GLN A 6 -8.78 3.11 0.90
C GLN A 6 -7.93 3.40 -0.32
N PHE A 7 -7.16 2.41 -0.76
CA PHE A 7 -6.30 2.55 -1.92
C PHE A 7 -7.03 2.17 -3.21
N GLU A 8 -6.65 2.82 -4.31
CA GLU A 8 -7.19 2.61 -5.65
C GLU A 8 -6.13 1.99 -6.59
N PRO A 9 -6.53 1.37 -7.71
CA PRO A 9 -5.58 0.93 -8.73
C PRO A 9 -4.65 2.07 -9.18
N GLY A 10 -3.35 1.79 -9.21
CA GLY A 10 -2.29 2.76 -9.51
C GLY A 10 -1.63 3.37 -8.26
N ALA A 11 -2.23 3.23 -7.07
CA ALA A 11 -1.61 3.69 -5.84
C ALA A 11 -0.34 2.90 -5.50
N SER A 12 0.69 3.60 -5.01
CA SER A 12 1.92 2.97 -4.52
C SER A 12 1.80 2.68 -3.03
N VAL A 13 2.16 1.46 -2.66
CA VAL A 13 1.97 0.91 -1.33
C VAL A 13 3.19 0.13 -0.87
N ARG A 14 3.25 -0.14 0.42
CA ARG A 14 4.27 -0.96 1.07
C ARG A 14 3.60 -2.10 1.83
N ILE A 15 4.16 -3.30 1.75
CA ILE A 15 3.63 -4.46 2.49
C ILE A 15 4.07 -4.39 3.95
N SER A 16 3.14 -4.47 4.90
CA SER A 16 3.37 -4.42 6.34
C SER A 16 3.24 -5.80 7.01
N GLY A 17 2.34 -6.66 6.52
CA GLY A 17 1.88 -7.87 7.22
C GLY A 17 2.48 -9.21 6.77
N TYR A 18 2.80 -9.41 5.49
CA TYR A 18 3.20 -10.74 4.99
C TYR A 18 4.73 -10.96 4.97
N GLY A 19 5.21 -11.92 5.75
CA GLY A 19 6.63 -12.21 6.04
C GLY A 19 7.63 -12.08 4.87
N PRO A 20 7.50 -12.84 3.75
CA PRO A 20 8.46 -12.80 2.65
C PRO A 20 8.40 -11.53 1.79
N PHE A 21 7.32 -10.76 1.85
CA PHE A 21 7.15 -9.52 1.07
C PHE A 21 7.18 -8.27 1.93
N ARG A 22 7.28 -8.42 3.25
CA ARG A 22 7.27 -7.33 4.21
C ARG A 22 8.35 -6.33 3.87
N GLY A 23 7.95 -5.08 3.76
CA GLY A 23 8.83 -3.96 3.43
C GLY A 23 9.01 -3.70 1.92
N LEU A 24 8.61 -4.62 1.04
CA LEU A 24 8.60 -4.40 -0.40
C LEU A 24 7.56 -3.34 -0.77
N ARG A 25 7.85 -2.62 -1.85
CA ARG A 25 6.94 -1.66 -2.46
C ARG A 25 6.19 -2.33 -3.60
N GLY A 26 5.02 -1.82 -3.91
CA GLY A 26 4.27 -2.27 -5.06
C GLY A 26 3.27 -1.24 -5.56
N ILE A 27 2.63 -1.58 -6.67
CA ILE A 27 1.56 -0.80 -7.28
C ILE A 27 0.29 -1.65 -7.26
N ILE A 28 -0.81 -1.07 -6.77
CA ILE A 28 -2.10 -1.75 -6.79
C ILE A 28 -2.58 -1.89 -8.23
N ARG A 29 -2.88 -3.11 -8.64
CA ARG A 29 -3.43 -3.44 -9.96
C ARG A 29 -4.95 -3.56 -9.91
N LYS A 30 -5.48 -4.13 -8.83
CA LYS A 30 -6.91 -4.36 -8.66
C LYS A 30 -7.28 -4.30 -7.17
N VAL A 31 -8.47 -3.79 -6.90
CA VAL A 31 -9.13 -3.87 -5.60
C VAL A 31 -10.28 -4.85 -5.73
N ASP A 32 -10.38 -5.80 -4.81
CA ASP A 32 -11.49 -6.73 -4.75
C ASP A 32 -12.19 -6.60 -3.39
N HIS A 33 -13.52 -6.55 -3.45
CA HIS A 33 -14.38 -6.45 -2.27
C HIS A 33 -15.11 -7.77 -2.15
N ILE A 34 -14.84 -8.52 -1.09
CA ILE A 34 -15.67 -9.68 -0.80
C ILE A 34 -16.95 -9.15 -0.14
N PRO A 35 -18.12 -9.37 -0.77
CA PRO A 35 -19.37 -8.89 -0.21
C PRO A 35 -19.58 -9.49 1.17
N TYR A 36 -20.09 -8.68 2.08
CA TYR A 36 -20.38 -9.01 3.47
C TYR A 36 -20.93 -10.44 3.61
N GLN A 37 -20.12 -11.34 4.14
CA GLN A 37 -20.66 -12.57 4.71
C GLN A 37 -21.25 -12.20 6.06
N GLN A 38 -22.43 -12.72 6.32
CA GLN A 38 -23.42 -12.38 7.37
C GLN A 38 -22.89 -12.38 8.82
N TYR A 39 -21.59 -12.61 9.02
CA TYR A 39 -20.89 -12.84 10.28
C TYR A 39 -19.57 -12.07 10.43
N LEU A 40 -19.24 -11.15 9.51
CA LEU A 40 -18.02 -10.34 9.57
C LEU A 40 -18.38 -8.87 9.75
N ASP A 41 -17.88 -8.22 10.80
CA ASP A 41 -18.20 -6.83 11.12
C ASP A 41 -17.60 -5.78 10.16
N GLU A 42 -16.71 -6.20 9.24
CA GLU A 42 -16.10 -5.31 8.26
C GLU A 42 -15.98 -6.01 6.88
N PRO A 43 -16.20 -5.29 5.77
CA PRO A 43 -16.01 -5.86 4.44
C PRO A 43 -14.52 -6.20 4.22
N HIS A 44 -14.21 -7.47 3.98
CA HIS A 44 -12.85 -7.85 3.60
C HIS A 44 -12.49 -7.24 2.25
N LYS A 45 -11.46 -6.41 2.26
CA LYS A 45 -10.88 -5.79 1.08
C LYS A 45 -9.52 -6.41 0.81
N PHE A 46 -9.31 -6.80 -0.44
CA PHE A 46 -8.05 -7.34 -0.93
C PHE A 46 -7.46 -6.43 -2.01
N TYR A 47 -6.15 -6.32 -2.01
CA TYR A 47 -5.37 -5.57 -2.99
C TYR A 47 -4.49 -6.51 -3.79
N LEU A 48 -4.65 -6.55 -5.11
CA LEU A 48 -3.73 -7.22 -6.00
C LEU A 48 -2.57 -6.29 -6.29
N ILE A 49 -1.36 -6.62 -5.83
CA ILE A 49 -0.21 -5.75 -5.86
C ILE A 49 0.89 -6.34 -6.74
N ASP A 50 1.37 -5.54 -7.68
CA ASP A 50 2.56 -5.81 -8.50
C ASP A 50 3.81 -5.37 -7.72
N LEU A 51 4.55 -6.35 -7.18
CA LEU A 51 5.65 -6.10 -6.24
C LEU A 51 6.95 -5.74 -6.95
N GLN A 52 7.63 -4.73 -6.43
CA GLN A 52 8.97 -4.34 -6.87
C GLN A 52 10.03 -5.14 -6.11
N GLY A 53 10.98 -5.72 -6.85
CA GLY A 53 12.12 -6.44 -6.26
C GLY A 53 11.80 -7.85 -5.75
N ALA A 54 10.57 -8.34 -5.95
CA ALA A 54 10.25 -9.74 -5.75
C ALA A 54 10.76 -10.58 -6.95
N TYR A 55 11.16 -11.82 -6.69
CA TYR A 55 11.49 -12.79 -7.75
C TYR A 55 10.24 -13.30 -8.50
N ILE A 56 9.06 -13.07 -7.92
CA ILE A 56 7.77 -13.46 -8.47
C ILE A 56 7.33 -12.41 -9.50
N LYS A 57 6.89 -12.87 -10.67
CA LYS A 57 6.45 -12.01 -11.77
C LYS A 57 4.95 -11.73 -11.75
N GLU A 58 4.16 -12.61 -11.12
CA GLU A 58 2.73 -12.38 -10.97
C GLU A 58 2.43 -11.42 -9.80
N PRO A 59 1.41 -10.54 -9.95
CA PRO A 59 0.87 -9.78 -8.84
C PRO A 59 0.27 -10.69 -7.75
N ILE A 60 0.36 -10.26 -6.49
CA ILE A 60 -0.04 -11.04 -5.31
C ILE A 60 -1.16 -10.32 -4.55
N TRP A 61 -2.11 -11.08 -3.99
CA TRP A 61 -3.19 -10.55 -3.17
C TRP A 61 -2.74 -10.34 -1.73
N PHE A 62 -3.09 -9.19 -1.17
CA PHE A 62 -2.86 -8.81 0.22
C PHE A 62 -4.14 -8.32 0.87
N GLU A 63 -4.30 -8.59 2.16
CA GLU A 63 -5.40 -8.04 2.96
C GLU A 63 -5.19 -6.56 3.25
N TYR A 64 -6.27 -5.86 3.60
CA TYR A 64 -6.22 -4.41 3.78
C TYR A 64 -5.28 -3.96 4.91
N ASP A 65 -5.14 -4.76 5.97
CA ASP A 65 -4.29 -4.49 7.12
C ASP A 65 -2.81 -4.83 6.86
N GLU A 66 -2.53 -5.60 5.81
CA GLU A 66 -1.17 -5.97 5.39
C GLU A 66 -0.52 -4.93 4.47
N VAL A 67 -1.19 -3.81 4.20
CA VAL A 67 -0.77 -2.80 3.22
C VAL A 67 -0.80 -1.41 3.84
N GLU A 68 0.31 -0.69 3.72
CA GLU A 68 0.46 0.70 4.17
C GLU A 68 0.73 1.63 2.98
N PRO A 69 0.42 2.93 3.10
CA PRO A 69 0.78 3.90 2.08
C PRO A 69 2.31 3.91 1.94
N SER A 70 2.83 3.76 0.72
CA SER A 70 4.23 4.08 0.52
C SER A 70 4.34 5.59 0.56
N ALA A 71 5.01 6.14 1.56
CA ALA A 71 5.32 7.56 1.57
C ALA A 71 6.05 7.90 0.26
N SER A 72 5.40 8.68 -0.62
CA SER A 72 6.12 9.58 -1.49
C SER A 72 6.74 10.61 -0.57
N TYR A 73 7.96 10.36 -0.09
CA TYR A 73 8.82 11.49 0.22
C TYR A 73 9.12 12.14 -1.14
N GLU A 74 8.18 12.95 -1.63
CA GLU A 74 8.56 14.15 -2.36
C GLU A 74 9.51 14.87 -1.42
N TRP A 75 10.80 14.71 -1.67
CA TRP A 75 11.83 15.60 -1.15
C TRP A 75 11.68 16.95 -1.86
N GLU A 76 10.52 17.58 -1.74
CA GLU A 76 10.40 19.00 -2.02
C GLU A 76 10.90 19.74 -0.76
N GLU A 77 12.17 20.15 -0.91
CA GLU A 77 12.75 21.35 -0.30
C GLU A 77 13.20 21.27 1.16
N ARG A 78 14.33 20.57 1.38
CA ARG A 78 15.37 21.13 2.24
C ARG A 78 16.09 22.26 1.49
N ILE A 79 15.41 23.39 1.26
CA ILE A 79 16.11 24.66 0.99
C ILE A 79 16.35 25.31 2.36
N PRO A 80 17.59 25.38 2.87
CA PRO A 80 17.90 26.29 3.96
C PRO A 80 17.80 27.72 3.41
N ALA A 81 16.63 28.34 3.55
CA ALA A 81 16.48 29.77 3.35
C ALA A 81 17.20 30.51 4.49
N GLY A 82 18.42 30.98 4.23
CA GLY A 82 19.16 31.77 5.22
C GLY A 82 20.59 32.19 4.90
N GLN A 83 21.19 31.81 3.76
CA GLN A 83 22.43 32.45 3.29
C GLN A 83 22.10 33.46 2.19
N ILE A 84 21.74 34.67 2.62
CA ILE A 84 22.01 35.89 1.84
C ILE A 84 23.00 36.73 2.64
N ALA A 85 23.89 37.37 1.89
CA ALA A 85 25.12 38.06 2.28
C ALA A 85 25.03 38.98 3.51
#